data_AF-A0A2X3LYV7-F1
#
_entry.id   AF-A0A2X3LYV7-F1
#
_cell.length_a   1.000
_cell.length_b   1.000
_cell.length_c   1.000
_cell.angle_alpha   90.00
_cell.angle_beta   90.00
_cell.angle_gamma   90.00
#
_symmetry.space_group_name_H-M   'P 1'
#
loop_
_entity.id
_entity.type
_entity.pdbx_description
1 polymer ?
#
loop_
_entity_poly.entity_id
_entity_poly.type
_entity_poly.pdbx_seq_one_letter_code
_entity_poly.pdbx_strand_id
1 'polypeptide(L)'
;MQVAWLNDQQPLLVMFLADGAGSVSQGGEGATLAVNEAMAYMSQKVQGGELGLNDILATDIVLTVRQRLFAEAEPRISSSRFCLHVSGIDFIG
;
A
#
# COMPACT_ATOMS: atom_id res chain seq x y z
N MET A 1 15.58 0.65 13.13
CA MET A 1 14.29 1.33 12.98
C MET A 1 14.59 2.80 12.72
N GLN A 2 14.39 3.28 11.49
CA GLN A 2 14.68 4.66 11.11
C GLN A 2 13.36 5.42 11.14
N VAL A 3 13.31 6.51 11.93
CA VAL A 3 12.11 7.36 12.02
C VAL A 3 12.11 8.30 10.83
N ALA A 4 11.02 8.27 10.06
CA ALA A 4 10.75 9.25 9.01
C ALA A 4 10.20 10.52 9.64
N TRP A 5 10.66 11.68 9.17
CA TRP A 5 10.24 12.99 9.67
C TRP A 5 9.56 13.77 8.55
N LEU A 6 8.47 14.45 8.91
CA LEU A 6 7.83 15.44 8.05
C LEU A 6 8.65 16.75 8.03
N ASN A 7 8.33 17.62 7.07
CA ASN A 7 9.04 18.90 6.88
C ASN A 7 8.94 19.84 8.09
N ASP A 8 7.92 19.68 8.92
CA ASP A 8 7.70 20.42 10.17
C ASP A 8 8.31 19.71 11.40
N GLN A 9 9.20 18.74 11.18
CA GLN A 9 9.87 17.95 12.22
C GLN A 9 8.93 17.08 13.07
N GLN A 10 7.73 16.80 12.59
CA GLN A 10 6.86 15.82 13.22
C GLN A 10 7.24 14.40 12.78
N PRO A 11 7.25 13.40 13.69
CA PRO A 11 7.51 12.02 13.33
C PRO A 11 6.34 11.49 12.51
N LEU A 12 6.63 10.87 11.37
CA LEU A 12 5.60 10.26 10.53
C LEU A 12 5.32 8.83 11.00
N LEU A 13 4.07 8.56 11.35
CA LEU A 13 3.55 7.20 11.52
C LEU A 13 2.62 6.85 10.36
N VAL A 14 2.92 5.75 9.67
CA VAL A 14 2.07 5.19 8.62
C VAL A 14 1.73 3.76 8.99
N MET A 15 0.43 3.42 8.93
CA MET A 15 -0.06 2.07 9.13
C MET A 15 -0.78 1.60 7.88
N PHE A 16 -0.43 0.41 7.41
CA PHE A 16 -1.14 -0.25 6.32
C PHE A 16 -1.79 -1.52 6.83
N LEU A 17 -3.09 -1.65 6.55
CA LEU A 17 -3.87 -2.85 6.81
C LEU A 17 -4.46 -3.34 5.49
N ALA A 18 -4.30 -4.63 5.22
CA ALA A 18 -4.88 -5.26 4.04
C ALA A 18 -5.65 -6.52 4.47
N ASP A 19 -6.87 -6.66 3.97
CA ASP A 19 -7.70 -7.85 4.15
C ASP A 19 -7.81 -8.62 2.83
N GLY A 20 -7.18 -9.79 2.80
CA GLY A 20 -7.22 -10.70 1.67
C GLY A 20 -8.48 -11.54 1.71
N ALA A 21 -9.25 -11.56 0.63
CA ALA A 21 -10.49 -12.33 0.59
C ALA A 21 -10.21 -13.83 0.77
N GLY A 22 -10.78 -14.43 1.81
CA GLY A 22 -10.64 -15.88 2.08
C GLY A 22 -11.29 -16.80 1.05
N SER A 23 -12.07 -16.24 0.12
CA SER A 23 -12.71 -16.96 -0.99
C SER A 23 -11.78 -17.24 -2.17
N VAL A 24 -10.57 -16.68 -2.17
CA VAL A 24 -9.57 -16.87 -3.23
C VAL A 24 -8.31 -17.49 -2.65
N SER A 25 -7.72 -18.44 -3.38
CA SER A 25 -6.55 -19.21 -2.94
C SER A 25 -5.32 -18.34 -2.63
N GLN A 26 -5.26 -17.13 -3.19
CA GLN A 26 -4.15 -16.21 -3.05
C GLN A 26 -4.51 -14.95 -2.24
N GLY A 27 -5.62 -14.93 -1.48
CA GLY A 27 -6.04 -13.75 -0.71
C GLY A 27 -4.96 -13.23 0.25
N GLY A 28 -4.34 -14.13 1.02
CA GLY A 28 -3.26 -13.78 1.95
C GLY A 28 -1.97 -13.32 1.28
N GLU A 29 -1.60 -13.93 0.15
CA GLU A 29 -0.46 -13.48 -0.67
C GLU A 29 -0.71 -12.07 -1.21
N GLY A 30 -1.95 -11.79 -1.65
CA GLY A 30 -2.36 -10.46 -2.09
C GLY A 30 -2.24 -9.43 -0.99
N ALA A 31 -2.75 -9.73 0.20
CA ALA A 31 -2.68 -8.82 1.34
C ALA A 31 -1.24 -8.45 1.70
N THR A 32 -0.36 -9.45 1.70
CA THR A 32 1.07 -9.26 1.93
C THR A 32 1.70 -8.39 0.84
N LEU A 33 1.40 -8.66 -0.43
CA LEU A 33 1.90 -7.87 -1.55
C LEU A 33 1.42 -6.42 -1.50
N ALA A 34 0.15 -6.19 -1.13
CA ALA A 34 -0.42 -4.86 -1.00
C ALA A 34 0.28 -4.01 0.09
N VAL A 35 0.50 -4.59 1.27
CA VAL A 35 1.21 -3.89 2.37
C VAL A 35 2.65 -3.57 1.96
N ASN A 36 3.36 -4.54 1.36
CA ASN A 36 4.75 -4.34 0.95
C ASN A 36 4.87 -3.23 -0.11
N GLU A 37 3.97 -3.21 -1.10
CA GLU A 37 3.98 -2.20 -2.14
C GLU A 37 3.67 -0.80 -1.59
N ALA A 38 2.66 -0.70 -0.71
CA ALA A 38 2.32 0.57 -0.06
C ALA A 38 3.47 1.11 0.80
N MET A 39 4.14 0.23 1.55
CA MET A 39 5.33 0.57 2.34
C MET A 39 6.51 1.02 1.47
N ALA A 40 6.75 0.35 0.34
CA ALA A 40 7.81 0.72 -0.59
C ALA A 40 7.54 2.10 -1.21
N TYR A 41 6.30 2.34 -1.66
CA TYR A 41 5.88 3.62 -2.20
C TYR A 41 6.03 4.76 -1.18
N MET A 42 5.56 4.57 0.06
CA MET A 42 5.72 5.59 1.11
C MET A 42 7.18 5.85 1.46
N SER A 43 8.01 4.81 1.52
CA SER A 43 9.44 4.96 1.77
C SER A 43 10.10 5.83 0.69
N GLN A 44 9.72 5.62 -0.57
CA GLN A 44 10.20 6.43 -1.69
C GLN A 44 9.75 7.90 -1.59
N LYS A 45 8.48 8.15 -1.27
CA LYS A 45 7.93 9.51 -1.12
C LYS A 45 8.57 10.27 0.05
N VAL A 46 8.78 9.60 1.19
CA VAL A 46 9.48 10.17 2.35
C VAL A 46 10.90 10.57 1.96
N GLN A 47 11.63 9.69 1.29
CA GLN A 47 13.01 9.98 0.87
C GLN A 47 13.09 11.10 -0.18
N GLY A 48 12.04 11.29 -0.98
CA GLY A 48 11.95 12.35 -1.97
C GLY A 48 11.62 13.73 -1.40
N GLY A 49 11.25 13.85 -0.12
CA GLY A 49 10.92 15.13 0.54
C GLY A 49 9.57 15.75 0.13
N GLU A 50 8.86 15.15 -0.83
CA GLU A 50 7.53 15.55 -1.29
C GLU A 50 6.44 14.73 -0.59
N LEU A 51 6.26 14.94 0.72
CA LEU A 51 5.21 14.27 1.48
C LEU A 51 4.10 15.27 1.86
N GLY A 52 3.13 15.42 0.96
CA GLY A 52 1.85 16.04 1.30
C GLY A 52 0.87 14.96 1.74
N LEU A 53 0.46 14.98 3.02
CA LEU A 53 -0.61 14.12 3.53
C LEU A 53 -1.95 14.63 3.00
N ASN A 54 -2.35 14.17 1.81
CA ASN A 54 -3.54 14.63 1.12
C ASN A 54 -4.21 13.48 0.33
N ASP A 55 -5.40 13.77 -0.20
CA ASP A 55 -6.21 12.80 -0.94
C ASP A 55 -5.51 12.26 -2.20
N ILE A 56 -4.59 13.04 -2.79
CA ILE A 56 -3.80 12.62 -3.95
C ILE A 56 -2.83 11.52 -3.54
N LEU A 57 -2.10 11.70 -2.42
CA LEU A 57 -1.21 10.69 -1.87
C LEU A 57 -1.98 9.39 -1.54
N ALA A 58 -3.13 9.50 -0.90
CA ALA A 58 -3.98 8.34 -0.59
C ALA A 58 -4.41 7.61 -1.87
N THR A 59 -4.83 8.35 -2.89
CA THR A 59 -5.23 7.80 -4.19
C THR A 59 -4.07 7.11 -4.89
N ASP A 60 -2.89 7.74 -4.92
CA ASP A 60 -1.71 7.18 -5.57
C ASP A 60 -1.27 5.87 -4.92
N ILE A 61 -1.29 5.77 -3.59
CA ILE A 61 -0.99 4.51 -2.89
C ILE A 61 -1.95 3.41 -3.33
N VAL A 62 -3.26 3.68 -3.37
CA VAL A 62 -4.26 2.69 -3.82
C VAL A 62 -4.02 2.28 -5.27
N LEU A 63 -3.70 3.24 -6.16
CA LEU A 63 -3.44 2.97 -7.56
C LEU A 63 -2.17 2.14 -7.76
N THR A 64 -1.07 2.46 -7.07
CA THR A 64 0.19 1.71 -7.13
C THR A 64 0.00 0.28 -6.64
N VAL A 65 -0.65 0.09 -5.49
CA VAL A 65 -0.97 -1.24 -4.96
C VAL A 65 -1.81 -2.04 -5.96
N ARG A 66 -2.85 -1.42 -6.52
CA ARG A 66 -3.73 -2.05 -7.50
C ARG A 66 -2.98 -2.49 -8.75
N GLN A 67 -2.11 -1.63 -9.29
CA GLN A 67 -1.28 -1.94 -10.46
C GLN A 67 -0.36 -3.12 -10.19
N ARG A 68 0.31 -3.15 -9.03
CA ARG A 68 1.20 -4.25 -8.65
C ARG A 68 0.47 -5.58 -8.53
N LEU A 69 -0.71 -5.59 -7.91
CA LEU A 69 -1.54 -6.78 -7.77
C LEU A 69 -2.00 -7.33 -9.12
N PHE A 70 -2.39 -6.47 -10.06
CA PHE A 70 -2.74 -6.91 -11.40
C PHE A 70 -1.53 -7.45 -12.17
N ALA A 71 -0.39 -6.77 -12.11
CA ALA A 71 0.84 -7.25 -12.74
C ALA A 71 1.27 -8.63 -12.21
N GLU A 72 1.03 -8.92 -10.92
CA GLU A 72 1.30 -10.23 -10.33
C GLU A 72 0.23 -11.29 -10.67
N ALA A 73 -1.03 -10.86 -10.90
CA ALA A 73 -2.13 -11.74 -11.29
C ALA A 73 -2.08 -12.16 -12.76
N GLU A 74 -1.66 -11.25 -13.66
CA GLU A 74 -1.62 -11.46 -15.12
C GLU A 74 -0.89 -12.74 -15.58
N PRO A 75 0.30 -13.10 -15.04
CA PRO A 75 0.97 -14.34 -15.43
C PRO A 75 0.32 -15.62 -14.88
N ARG A 76 -0.66 -15.51 -13.96
CA ARG A 76 -1.33 -16.66 -13.32
C ARG A 76 -2.77 -16.79 -13.86
N ILE A 77 -2.93 -17.64 -14.88
CA ILE A 77 -4.19 -18.05 -15.55
C ILE A 77 -5.46 -17.82 -14.68
N SER A 78 -6.43 -17.09 -15.24
CA SER A 78 -7.86 -16.76 -14.90
C SER A 78 -8.55 -17.12 -13.56
N SER A 79 -7.96 -17.93 -12.68
CA SER A 79 -8.47 -18.32 -11.37
C SER A 79 -7.72 -17.67 -10.20
N SER A 80 -6.57 -17.04 -10.44
CA SER A 80 -5.77 -16.33 -9.42
C SER A 80 -6.27 -14.90 -9.23
N ARG A 81 -7.49 -14.76 -8.72
CA ARG A 81 -8.01 -13.44 -8.32
C ARG A 81 -7.37 -13.05 -7.00
N PHE A 82 -6.43 -12.11 -7.01
CA PHE A 82 -6.16 -11.31 -5.82
C PHE A 82 -7.40 -10.45 -5.58
N CYS A 83 -8.18 -10.79 -4.56
CA CYS A 83 -9.32 -9.98 -4.14
C CYS A 83 -8.95 -9.38 -2.79
N LEU A 84 -8.79 -8.06 -2.78
CA LEU A 84 -8.41 -7.28 -1.61
C LEU A 84 -9.47 -6.23 -1.38
N HIS A 85 -9.92 -6.13 -0.14
CA HIS A 85 -10.61 -4.95 0.34
C HIS A 85 -9.54 -4.08 1.01
N VAL A 86 -9.12 -3.00 0.35
CA VAL A 86 -8.25 -2.00 0.97
C VAL A 86 -9.15 -1.13 1.86
N SER A 87 -9.31 -1.55 3.11
CA SER A 87 -10.02 -0.79 4.14
C SER A 87 -9.07 0.20 4.81
N GLY A 88 -8.95 1.39 4.22
CA GLY A 88 -8.39 2.58 4.89
C GLY A 88 -6.87 2.73 4.83
N ILE A 89 -6.42 3.95 4.53
CA ILE A 89 -5.06 4.43 4.82
C ILE A 89 -5.23 5.50 5.89
N ASP A 90 -4.82 5.21 7.12
CA ASP A 90 -4.86 6.17 8.21
C ASP A 90 -3.48 6.80 8.40
N PHE A 91 -3.41 8.12 8.23
CA PHE A 91 -2.25 8.91 8.62
C PHE A 91 -2.49 9.44 10.03
N ILE A 92 -1.69 8.99 11.00
CA ILE A 92 -1.72 9.56 12.35
C ILE A 92 -0.63 10.65 12.39
N GLY A 93 -1.07 11.90 12.30
CA GLY A 93 -0.26 13.10 12.50
C GLY A 93 -0.44 13.65 13.90
#